data_AF-A0A7X0GT10-F1
#
_entry.id   AF-A0A7X0GT10-F1
#
_cell.length_a   1.000
_cell.length_b   1.000
_cell.length_c   1.000
_cell.angle_alpha   90.00
_cell.angle_beta   90.00
_cell.angle_gamma   90.00
#
_symmetry.space_group_name_H-M   'P 1'
#
loop_
_entity.id
_entity.type
_entity.pdbx_description
1 polymer ?
#
loop_
_entity_poly.entity_id
_entity_poly.type
_entity_poly.pdbx_seq_one_letter_code
_entity_poly.pdbx_strand_id
1 'polypeptide(L)' 'MLANLFLHYAFDLWLSRNFPDVQFERYADDAVVHCDSERRARAVLTAIGDRMEEVGLQLHPAKTRIVYC' A
#
# COMPACT_ATOMS: atom_id res chain seq x y z
N MET A 1 -12.25 8.93 -14.39
CA MET A 1 -11.46 7.68 -14.22
C MET A 1 -9.98 7.94 -14.52
N LEU A 2 -9.30 8.74 -13.68
CA LEU A 2 -7.84 8.97 -13.80
C LEU A 2 -7.10 8.47 -12.55
N ALA A 3 -7.69 8.66 -11.37
CA ALA A 3 -7.14 8.21 -10.10
C ALA A 3 -6.90 6.69 -10.03
N ASN A 4 -7.80 5.86 -10.56
CA ASN A 4 -7.60 4.40 -10.58
C ASN A 4 -6.41 3.97 -11.44
N LEU A 5 -6.18 4.66 -12.57
CA LEU A 5 -5.03 4.38 -13.44
C LEU A 5 -3.74 4.86 -12.78
N PHE A 6 -3.77 6.04 -12.16
CA PHE A 6 -2.64 6.57 -11.40
C PHE A 6 -2.25 5.61 -10.27
N LEU A 7 -3.21 5.19 -9.43
CA LEU A 7 -2.96 4.24 -8.34
C LEU A 7 -2.50 2.88 -8.86
N HIS A 8 -2.96 2.46 -10.04
CA HIS A 8 -2.46 1.23 -10.64
C HIS A 8 -0.93 1.27 -10.89
N TYR A 9 -0.41 2.39 -11.40
CA TYR A 9 1.03 2.52 -11.64
C TYR A 9 1.81 2.92 -10.38
N ALA A 10 1.26 3.82 -9.57
CA ALA A 10 1.92 4.36 -8.39
C ALA A 10 1.98 3.35 -7.23
N PHE A 11 0.93 2.54 -7.08
CA PHE A 11 0.76 1.57 -6.00
C PHE A 11 0.82 0.13 -6.51
N ASP A 12 -0.14 -0.35 -7.32
CA ASP A 12 -0.27 -1.79 -7.63
C ASP A 12 1.02 -2.34 -8.27
N LEU A 13 1.48 -1.70 -9.34
CA LEU A 13 2.65 -2.15 -10.09
C LEU A 13 3.94 -2.02 -9.27
N TRP A 14 4.04 -1.00 -8.43
CA TRP A 14 5.20 -0.79 -7.57
C TRP A 14 5.24 -1.83 -6.45
N LEU A 15 4.09 -2.12 -5.83
CA LEU A 15 3.98 -3.09 -4.74
C LEU A 15 4.29 -4.50 -5.25
N SER A 16 3.74 -4.90 -6.40
CA SER A 16 4.07 -6.21 -7.02
C SER A 16 5.55 -6.36 -7.40
N ARG A 17 6.27 -5.27 -7.66
CA ARG A 17 7.71 -5.32 -8.00
C ARG A 17 8.61 -5.36 -6.77
N ASN A 18 8.28 -4.61 -5.73
CA ASN A 18 9.10 -4.51 -4.52
C ASN A 18 8.77 -5.59 -3.49
N PHE A 19 7.53 -6.06 -3.48
CA PHE A 19 7.00 -7.03 -2.53
C PHE A 19 6.18 -8.11 -3.27
N PRO A 20 6.80 -8.95 -4.11
CA PRO A 20 6.09 -9.96 -4.91
C PRO A 20 5.36 -11.00 -4.07
N ASP A 21 5.82 -11.25 -2.84
CA ASP A 21 5.23 -12.22 -1.91
C ASP A 21 4.06 -11.65 -1.10
N VAL A 22 3.76 -10.36 -1.26
CA VAL A 22 2.70 -9.67 -0.51
C VAL A 22 1.42 -9.69 -1.33
N GLN A 23 0.39 -10.34 -0.77
CA GLN A 23 -0.96 -10.27 -1.32
C GLN A 23 -1.64 -8.98 -0.87
N PHE A 24 -2.40 -8.36 -1.76
CA PHE A 24 -3.16 -7.16 -1.43
C PHE A 24 -4.45 -7.11 -2.23
N GLU A 25 -5.42 -6.40 -1.68
CA GLU A 25 -6.69 -6.12 -2.33
C GLU A 25 -6.91 -4.61 -2.32
N ARG A 26 -7.27 -4.03 -3.47
CA ARG A 26 -7.52 -2.60 -3.60
C ARG A 26 -8.92 -2.35 -4.14
N TYR A 27 -9.64 -1.44 -3.48
CA TYR A 27 -10.92 -0.93 -3.91
C TYR A 27 -10.87 0.59 -3.96
N ALA A 28 -10.83 1.16 -5.16
CA ALA A 28 -10.63 2.60 -5.39
C ALA A 28 -9.35 3.12 -4.70
N ASP A 29 -9.50 3.96 -3.67
CA ASP A 29 -8.45 4.56 -2.86
C ASP A 29 -8.12 3.78 -1.58
N ASP A 30 -8.96 2.83 -1.17
CA ASP A 30 -8.70 1.98 0.00
C ASP A 30 -7.99 0.68 -0.46
N ALA A 31 -6.91 0.30 0.24
CA ALA A 31 -6.16 -0.92 0.00
C ALA A 31 -5.88 -1.68 1.30
N VAL A 32 -5.98 -3.01 1.23
CA VAL A 32 -5.66 -3.94 2.31
C VAL A 32 -4.48 -4.79 1.87
N VAL A 33 -3.44 -4.85 2.70
CA VAL A 33 -2.20 -5.56 2.40
C VAL A 33 -2.01 -6.68 3.42
N HIS A 34 -1.87 -7.91 2.94
CA HIS A 34 -1.68 -9.10 3.76
C HIS A 34 -0.19 -9.37 3.97
N CYS A 35 0.21 -9.47 5.23
CA CYS A 35 1.58 -9.76 5.63
C CYS A 35 1.58 -10.91 6.63
N ASP A 36 2.64 -11.73 6.59
CA ASP A 36 2.84 -12.91 7.45
C ASP A 36 3.31 -12.57 8.87
N SER A 37 3.82 -11.36 9.07
CA SER A 37 4.35 -10.89 10.35
C SER A 37 4.15 -9.40 10.53
N GLU A 38 4.03 -8.97 11.78
CA GLU A 38 3.98 -7.55 12.14
C GLU A 38 5.17 -6.78 11.59
N ARG A 39 6.38 -7.34 11.72
CA ARG A 39 7.61 -6.69 11.27
C ARG A 39 7.58 -6.44 9.76
N ARG A 40 7.10 -7.41 8.98
CA ARG A 40 6.91 -7.24 7.53
C ARG A 40 5.81 -6.20 7.26
N ALA A 41 4.67 -6.27 7.95
CA ALA A 41 3.59 -5.31 7.80
C ALA A 41 4.05 -3.87 8.07
N ARG A 42 4.86 -3.65 9.11
CA ARG A 42 5.43 -2.34 9.47
C ARG A 42 6.40 -1.84 8.40
N ALA A 43 7.26 -2.71 7.88
CA ALA A 43 8.21 -2.37 6.83
C ALA A 43 7.51 -2.01 5.52
N VAL A 44 6.54 -2.84 5.10
CA VAL A 44 5.71 -2.60 3.91
C VAL A 44 4.92 -1.31 4.07
N LEU A 45 4.32 -1.08 5.24
CA LEU A 45 3.56 0.13 5.49
C LEU A 45 4.41 1.41 5.39
N THR A 46 5.63 1.37 5.95
CA THR A 46 6.57 2.50 5.88
C THR A 46 6.95 2.76 4.42
N ALA A 47 7.32 1.71 3.68
CA ALA A 47 7.70 1.83 2.27
C ALA A 47 6.54 2.34 1.39
N ILE A 48 5.31 1.91 1.65
CA ILE A 48 4.12 2.45 0.97
C ILE A 48 3.96 3.93 1.30
N GLY A 49 4.14 4.34 2.57
CA GLY A 49 4.06 5.73 2.98
C GLY A 49 5.04 6.62 2.21
N ASP A 50 6.32 6.22 2.20
CA ASP A 50 7.38 6.92 1.47
C ASP A 50 7.03 6.99 -0.03
N ARG A 51 6.55 5.88 -0.60
CA ARG A 51 6.15 5.83 -2.01
C ARG A 51 4.96 6.73 -2.33
N MET A 52 3.96 6.81 -1.45
CA MET A 52 2.83 7.71 -1.65
C MET A 52 3.29 9.16 -1.62
N GLU A 53 4.21 9.52 -0.72
CA GLU A 53 4.77 10.87 -0.64
C GLU A 53 5.56 11.25 -1.89
N GLU A 54 6.37 10.34 -2.44
CA GLU A 54 7.09 10.54 -3.71
C GLU A 54 6.17 10.88 -4.89
N VAL A 55 4.96 10.31 -4.90
CA VAL A 55 3.98 10.55 -5.97
C VAL A 55 3.01 11.69 -5.65
N GLY A 56 3.25 12.42 -4.56
CA GLY A 56 2.46 13.57 -4.14
C GLY A 56 1.15 13.22 -3.42
N LEU A 57 1.02 12.01 -2.89
CA LEU A 57 -0.09 11.54 -2.07
C LEU A 57 0.32 11.44 -0.60
N GLN A 58 -0.64 11.51 0.31
CA GLN A 58 -0.41 11.26 1.73
C GLN A 58 -1.33 10.15 2.22
N LEU A 59 -0.74 9.16 2.91
CA LEU A 59 -1.52 8.17 3.63
C LEU A 59 -2.25 8.85 4.79
N HIS A 60 -3.53 8.52 4.96
CA HIS A 60 -4.32 9.09 6.04
C HIS A 60 -4.00 8.38 7.36
N PRO A 61 -3.29 9.01 8.31
CA PRO A 61 -2.73 8.32 9.49
C PRO A 61 -3.80 7.71 10.41
N ALA A 62 -5.02 8.24 10.36
CA ALA A 62 -6.16 7.73 11.14
C ALA A 62 -6.85 6.50 10.51
N LYS A 63 -6.75 6.29 9.19
CA LYS A 63 -7.35 5.11 8.52
C LYS A 63 -6.37 3.93 8.49
N THR A 64 -5.08 4.21 8.44
CA THR A 64 -4.04 3.21 8.27
C THR A 64 -3.73 2.50 9.59
N ARG A 65 -4.12 1.24 9.70
CA ARG A 65 -3.89 0.40 10.89
C ARG A 65 -3.43 -0.99 10.51
N ILE A 66 -2.54 -1.57 11.31
CA ILE A 66 -2.21 -3.00 11.23
C ILE A 66 -3.27 -3.73 12.05
N VAL A 67 -3.95 -4.70 11.43
CA VAL A 67 -4.95 -5.56 12.08
C VAL A 67 -4.41 -6.99 12.09
N TYR A 68 -4.52 -7.67 13.22
CA TYR A 68 -4.15 -9.07 13.37
C TYR A 68 -5.42 -9.91 13.37
N CYS A 69 -5.41 -11.00 12.60
CA CYS A 69 -6.36 -12.11 12.71
C CYS A 69 -5.65 -13.33 13.29
#